data_AF-A0AAU8NH53-F1
#
_entry.id   AF-A0AAU8NH53-F1
#
_cell.length_a   1.000
_cell.length_b   1.000
_cell.length_c   1.000
_cell.angle_alpha   90.00
_cell.angle_beta   90.00
_cell.angle_gamma   90.00
#
_symmetry.space_group_name_H-M   'P 1'
#
loop_
_entity.id
_entity.type
_entity.pdbx_description
1 polymer ?
#
loop_
_entity_poly.entity_id
_entity_poly.type
_entity_poly.pdbx_seq_one_letter_code
_entity_poly.pdbx_strand_id
1 'polypeptide(L)' 'MSGKPIQLDLFSSIQTQPKSPKPQVLNGVYYERSSGLFVSYVQGRRHFEVPPARCLGDKAWKEKTMRERAI' A
#
# COMPACT_ATOMS: atom_id res chain seq x y z
N MET A 1 47.27 -22.96 21.36
CA MET A 1 46.48 -22.94 20.10
C MET A 1 45.45 -21.84 20.22
N SER A 2 45.59 -20.74 19.47
CA SER A 2 44.65 -19.61 19.54
C SER A 2 43.61 -19.79 18.44
N GLY A 3 42.39 -20.22 18.81
CA GLY A 3 41.26 -20.31 17.90
C GLY A 3 40.63 -18.94 17.72
N LYS A 4 40.56 -18.44 16.47
CA LYS A 4 39.92 -17.16 16.17
C LYS A 4 38.39 -17.29 16.40
N PRO A 5 37.74 -16.32 17.08
CA PRO A 5 36.30 -16.36 17.28
C PRO A 5 35.58 -16.24 15.93
N ILE A 6 34.58 -17.09 15.72
CA ILE A 6 33.73 -17.07 14.53
C ILE A 6 32.47 -16.29 14.88
N GLN A 7 32.18 -15.22 14.13
CA GLN A 7 30.94 -14.48 14.26
C GLN A 7 29.81 -15.23 13.54
N LEU A 8 28.85 -15.75 14.30
CA LEU A 8 27.62 -16.32 13.78
C LEU A 8 26.60 -15.21 13.52
N ASP A 9 26.20 -15.01 12.27
CA ASP A 9 25.14 -14.06 11.92
C ASP A 9 23.77 -14.72 12.15
N LEU A 10 23.14 -14.36 13.27
CA LEU A 10 21.82 -14.86 13.70
C LEU A 10 20.71 -14.63 12.65
N PHE A 11 20.86 -13.61 11.78
CA PHE A 11 19.85 -13.24 10.78
C PHE A 11 20.05 -13.91 9.42
N SER A 12 21.14 -14.64 9.23
CA SER A 12 21.42 -15.36 7.97
C SER A 12 20.32 -16.38 7.62
N SER A 13 19.67 -16.99 8.62
CA SER A 13 18.56 -17.93 8.43
C SER A 13 17.21 -17.27 8.06
N ILE A 14 17.10 -15.95 8.17
CA ILE A 14 15.87 -15.19 7.86
C ILE A 14 15.85 -14.76 6.38
N GLN A 15 16.94 -14.99 5.64
CA GLN A 15 16.98 -14.70 4.21
C GLN A 15 16.08 -15.65 3.40
N THR A 16 14.90 -15.11 3.12
CA THR A 16 14.14 -15.30 1.87
C THR A 16 13.58 -16.70 1.62
N GLN A 17 12.54 -17.04 2.38
CA GLN A 17 11.41 -17.72 1.74
C GLN A 17 10.84 -16.78 0.67
N PRO A 18 10.68 -17.21 -0.60
CA PRO A 18 9.99 -16.41 -1.60
C PRO A 18 8.55 -16.23 -1.12
N LYS A 19 8.26 -15.06 -0.52
CA LYS A 19 6.90 -14.69 -0.16
C LYS A 19 6.15 -14.61 -1.48
N SER A 20 5.22 -15.54 -1.69
CA SER A 20 4.18 -15.39 -2.71
C SER A 20 3.67 -13.94 -2.66
N PRO A 21 3.50 -13.27 -3.80
CA PRO A 21 3.12 -11.86 -3.82
C PRO A 21 1.79 -11.74 -3.09
N LYS A 22 1.84 -11.30 -1.83
CA LYS A 22 0.62 -11.02 -1.07
C LYS A 22 -0.11 -9.94 -1.86
N PRO A 23 -1.43 -10.07 -2.08
CA PRO A 23 -2.19 -9.01 -2.70
C PRO A 23 -1.87 -7.71 -1.96
N GLN A 24 -1.47 -6.67 -2.69
CA GLN A 24 -1.08 -5.41 -2.08
C GLN A 24 -2.27 -4.90 -1.27
N VAL A 25 -2.07 -4.82 0.04
CA VAL A 25 -3.12 -4.38 0.97
C VAL A 25 -3.32 -2.89 0.75
N LEU A 26 -4.43 -2.51 0.10
CA LEU A 26 -4.77 -1.12 -0.18
C LEU A 26 -4.89 -0.31 1.11
N ASN A 27 -4.28 0.87 1.14
CA ASN A 27 -4.33 1.80 2.26
C ASN A 27 -4.34 3.24 1.76
N GLY A 28 -5.28 4.05 2.27
CA GLY A 28 -5.50 5.43 1.85
C GLY A 28 -6.64 5.58 0.84
N VAL A 29 -6.73 6.75 0.22
CA VAL A 29 -7.79 7.08 -0.75
C VAL A 29 -7.34 6.81 -2.18
N TYR A 30 -8.23 6.18 -2.94
CA TYR A 30 -8.07 5.83 -4.35
C TYR A 30 -9.26 6.33 -5.14
N TYR A 31 -9.09 6.49 -6.45
CA TYR A 31 -10.20 6.74 -7.36
C TYR A 31 -10.59 5.44 -8.06
N GLU A 32 -11.78 4.93 -7.81
CA GLU A 32 -12.26 3.70 -8.43
C GLU A 32 -12.94 4.03 -9.76
N ARG A 33 -12.35 3.59 -10.89
CA ARG A 33 -12.86 3.96 -12.22
C ARG A 33 -14.22 3.34 -12.54
N SER A 34 -14.48 2.14 -12.02
CA SER A 34 -15.72 1.40 -12.29
C SER A 34 -16.94 2.09 -11.66
N SER A 35 -16.79 2.67 -10.48
CA SER A 35 -17.86 3.38 -9.77
C SER A 35 -17.81 4.91 -9.95
N GLY A 36 -16.67 5.45 -10.35
CA GLY A 36 -16.43 6.89 -10.43
C GLY A 36 -16.34 7.56 -9.04
N LEU A 37 -16.00 6.81 -7.99
CA LEU A 37 -15.95 7.29 -6.61
C LEU A 37 -14.53 7.40 -6.07
N PHE A 38 -14.33 8.32 -5.13
CA PHE A 38 -13.17 8.26 -4.24
C PHE A 38 -13.47 7.30 -3.09
N VAL A 39 -12.60 6.33 -2.90
CA VAL A 39 -12.77 5.23 -1.95
C VAL A 39 -11.58 5.17 -1.01
N SER A 40 -11.84 5.14 0.30
CA SER A 40 -10.79 4.94 1.30
C SER A 40 -10.67 3.48 1.70
N TYR A 41 -9.43 2.97 1.71
CA TYR A 41 -9.10 1.67 2.24
C TYR A 41 -8.24 1.79 3.51
N VAL A 42 -8.52 0.94 4.50
CA VAL A 42 -7.69 0.77 5.70
C VAL A 42 -7.46 -0.73 5.89
N GLN A 43 -6.19 -1.14 5.87
CA GLN A 43 -5.78 -2.54 5.91
C GLN A 43 -6.50 -3.39 4.85
N GLY A 44 -6.69 -2.84 3.65
CA GLY A 44 -7.35 -3.51 2.52
C GLY A 44 -8.87 -3.57 2.62
N ARG A 45 -9.46 -3.03 3.69
CA ARG A 45 -10.92 -2.95 3.85
C ARG A 45 -11.43 -1.61 3.37
N ARG A 46 -12.58 -1.62 2.69
CA ARG A 46 -13.25 -0.42 2.19
C ARG A 46 -14.01 0.27 3.34
N HIS A 47 -13.88 1.59 3.47
CA HIS A 47 -14.47 2.34 4.60
C HIS A 47 -15.40 3.48 4.17
N PHE A 48 -14.93 4.40 3.32
CA PHE A 48 -15.68 5.57 2.89
C PHE A 48 -15.71 5.68 1.38
N GLU A 49 -16.82 6.21 0.88
CA GLU A 49 -17.08 6.40 -0.54
C GLU A 49 -17.66 7.79 -0.75
N VAL A 50 -17.07 8.55 -1.66
CA VAL A 50 -17.53 9.90 -1.94
C VAL A 50 -17.41 10.21 -3.43
N PRO A 51 -18.49 10.72 -4.06
CA PRO A 51 -18.39 11.16 -5.45
C PRO A 51 -17.48 12.39 -5.55
N PRO A 52 -16.81 12.63 -6.70
CA PRO A 52 -15.93 13.78 -6.89
C PRO A 52 -16.57 15.13 -6.56
N ALA A 53 -17.88 15.26 -6.79
CA ALA A 53 -18.67 16.44 -6.49
C ALA A 53 -18.83 16.73 -4.98
N ARG A 54 -18.79 15.69 -4.12
CA ARG A 54 -18.92 15.83 -2.65
C ARG A 54 -17.59 15.69 -1.91
N CYS A 55 -16.51 15.38 -2.61
CA CYS A 55 -15.18 15.28 -2.02
C CYS A 55 -14.65 16.69 -1.67
N LEU A 56 -14.19 16.87 -0.43
CA LEU A 56 -13.69 18.15 0.09
C LEU A 56 -12.26 18.50 -0.37
N GLY A 57 -11.56 17.58 -1.02
CA GLY A 57 -10.23 17.87 -1.58
C GLY A 57 -10.29 18.98 -2.62
N ASP A 58 -9.19 19.70 -2.81
CA ASP A 58 -9.10 20.68 -3.89
C ASP A 58 -9.04 19.99 -5.27
N LYS A 59 -9.20 20.77 -6.34
CA LYS A 59 -9.22 20.26 -7.71
C LYS A 59 -7.91 19.56 -8.09
N ALA A 60 -6.77 20.14 -7.72
CA ALA A 60 -5.46 19.59 -8.06
C ALA A 60 -5.22 18.24 -7.37
N TRP A 61 -5.62 18.11 -6.12
CA TRP A 61 -5.59 16.87 -5.36
C TRP A 61 -6.47 15.80 -6.02
N LYS A 62 -7.72 16.13 -6.36
CA LYS A 62 -8.63 15.18 -7.04
C LYS A 62 -8.04 14.67 -8.34
N GLU A 63 -7.55 15.57 -9.19
CA GLU A 63 -6.93 15.21 -10.47
C GLU A 63 -5.67 14.36 -10.29
N LYS A 64 -4.83 14.70 -9.30
CA LYS A 64 -3.64 13.91 -8.97
C LYS A 64 -4.01 12.50 -8.52
N THR A 65 -4.97 12.35 -7.61
CA THR A 65 -5.43 11.04 -7.13
C THR A 65 -6.08 10.23 -8.25
N MET A 66 -6.89 10.84 -9.12
CA MET A 66 -7.45 10.17 -10.31
C MET A 66 -6.37 9.71 -11.30
N ARG A 67 -5.24 10.43 -11.40
CA ARG A 67 -4.14 10.07 -12.30
C ARG A 67 -3.23 8.99 -11.72
N GLU A 68 -2.79 9.18 -10.47
CA GLU A 68 -1.72 8.39 -9.86
C GLU A 68 -2.25 7.19 -9.06
N ARG A 69 -3.50 7.25 -8.61
CA ARG A 69 -4.09 6.28 -7.67
C ARG A 69 -5.46 5.80 -8.14
N ALA A 70 -5.67 5.74 -9.45
CA ALA A 70 -6.85 5.11 -10.00
C ALA A 70 -6.71 3.59 -9.95
N ILE A 71 -7.75 2.93 -9.45
CA ILE A 71 -7.91 1.48 -9.41
C ILE A 71 -9.12 1.03 -10.22
#